data_AF-A0A250VTM3-F1
#
_entry.id   AF-A0A250VTM3-F1
#
_cell.length_a   1.000
_cell.length_b   1.000
_cell.length_c   1.000
_cell.angle_alpha   90.00
_cell.angle_beta   90.00
_cell.angle_gamma   90.00
#
_symmetry.space_group_name_H-M   'P 1'
#
loop_
_entity.id
_entity.type
_entity.pdbx_description
1 polymer ?
#
loop_
_entity_poly.entity_id
_entity_poly.type
_entity_poly.pdbx_seq_one_letter_code
_entity_poly.pdbx_strand_id
1 'polypeptide(L)'
;MLQVLYSGETRELELSGARPELLALGQLLRGKAGSYDLSENRHPFPYERSLSEIAFREDPEGDTASIVAEDEILRIQGGREALDLLADNIEGFASEADAGDHCHVDSPTYDYIAPASDPLVIAFMK
;
A
#
# COMPACT_ATOMS: atom_id res chain seq x y z
N MET A 1 10.77 -7.00 6.84
CA MET A 1 10.20 -7.63 5.63
C MET A 1 8.84 -7.02 5.38
N LEU A 2 8.48 -6.74 4.13
CA LEU A 2 7.20 -6.17 3.76
C LEU A 2 6.20 -7.29 3.41
N GLN A 3 4.97 -7.20 3.89
CA GLN A 3 3.88 -8.12 3.57
C GLN A 3 2.62 -7.33 3.21
N VAL A 4 1.75 -7.94 2.39
CA VAL A 4 0.39 -7.43 2.17
C VAL A 4 -0.62 -8.54 2.35
N LEU A 5 -1.63 -8.31 3.18
CA LEU A 5 -2.74 -9.22 3.39
C LEU A 5 -4.01 -8.65 2.75
N TYR A 6 -4.91 -9.52 2.30
CA TYR A 6 -6.15 -9.12 1.64
C TYR A 6 -7.36 -9.87 2.18
N SER A 7 -8.45 -9.14 2.41
CA SER A 7 -9.76 -9.65 2.80
C SER A 7 -10.72 -9.53 1.63
N GLY A 8 -11.18 -10.65 1.07
CA GLY A 8 -12.20 -10.65 0.01
C GLY A 8 -13.58 -10.19 0.49
N GLU A 9 -13.91 -10.41 1.77
CA GLU A 9 -15.17 -9.97 2.38
C GLU A 9 -15.29 -8.43 2.43
N THR A 10 -14.24 -7.75 2.88
CA THR A 10 -14.24 -6.28 3.07
C THR A 10 -13.51 -5.53 1.98
N ARG A 11 -12.80 -6.24 1.09
CA ARG A 11 -11.80 -5.71 0.15
C ARG A 11 -10.63 -4.98 0.82
N GLU A 12 -10.45 -5.11 2.13
CA GLU A 12 -9.38 -4.44 2.86
C GLU A 12 -8.01 -5.05 2.55
N LEU A 13 -7.03 -4.17 2.43
CA LEU A 13 -5.61 -4.49 2.34
C LEU A 13 -4.90 -4.07 3.61
N GLU A 14 -4.04 -4.93 4.15
CA GLU A 14 -3.08 -4.55 5.21
C GLU A 14 -1.66 -4.62 4.66
N LEU A 15 -1.01 -3.46 4.51
CA LEU A 15 0.41 -3.33 4.22
C LEU A 15 1.19 -3.24 5.53
N SER A 16 1.99 -4.27 5.82
CA SER A 16 2.71 -4.40 7.08
C SER A 16 4.21 -4.50 6.83
N GLY A 17 5.01 -3.77 7.61
CA GLY A 17 6.46 -3.80 7.49
C GLY A 17 7.15 -3.04 8.61
N ALA A 18 8.47 -3.22 8.73
CA ALA A 18 9.25 -2.38 9.63
C ALA A 18 9.68 -1.09 8.91
N ARG A 19 10.23 -0.17 9.70
CA ARG A 19 10.61 1.18 9.25
C ARG A 19 11.40 1.19 7.94
N PRO A 20 12.52 0.47 7.81
CA PRO A 20 13.31 0.55 6.57
C PRO A 20 12.55 0.03 5.35
N GLU A 21 11.66 -0.96 5.51
CA GLU A 21 10.87 -1.49 4.39
C GLU A 21 9.77 -0.53 3.94
N LEU A 22 9.05 0.10 4.87
CA LEU A 22 8.03 1.08 4.54
C LEU A 22 8.65 2.32 3.89
N LEU A 23 9.78 2.81 4.42
CA LEU A 23 10.54 3.91 3.80
C LEU A 23 11.02 3.54 2.39
N ALA A 24 11.53 2.31 2.20
CA ALA A 24 11.97 1.85 0.89
C ALA A 24 10.80 1.78 -0.11
N LEU A 25 9.61 1.34 0.31
CA LEU A 25 8.43 1.34 -0.54
C LEU A 25 8.02 2.76 -0.95
N GLY A 26 7.97 3.70 -0.02
CA GLY A 26 7.66 5.11 -0.34
C GLY A 26 8.61 5.68 -1.40
N GLN A 27 9.91 5.42 -1.25
CA GLN A 27 10.92 5.84 -2.22
C GLN A 27 10.75 5.15 -3.59
N LEU A 28 10.33 3.88 -3.61
CA LEU A 28 10.05 3.18 -4.87
C LEU A 28 8.87 3.80 -5.62
N LEU A 29 7.80 4.19 -4.93
CA LEU A 29 6.61 4.82 -5.54
C LEU A 29 6.91 6.15 -6.24
N ARG A 30 8.05 6.79 -5.93
CA ARG A 30 8.54 7.99 -6.63
C ARG A 30 9.11 7.69 -8.02
N GLY A 31 9.31 6.42 -8.35
CA GLY A 31 9.64 5.96 -9.69
C GLY A 31 8.45 6.01 -10.67
N LYS A 32 8.74 5.87 -11.97
CA LYS A 32 7.70 5.82 -13.01
C LYS A 32 6.97 4.48 -13.06
N ALA A 33 7.65 3.40 -12.71
CA ALA A 33 7.08 2.07 -12.61
C ALA A 33 8.05 1.17 -11.86
N GLY A 34 7.53 0.08 -11.31
CA GLY A 34 8.35 -0.94 -10.68
C GLY A 34 7.50 -2.01 -10.03
N SER A 35 8.19 -2.96 -9.41
CA SER A 35 7.58 -3.98 -8.59
C SER A 35 8.43 -4.29 -7.36
N TYR A 36 7.79 -4.89 -6.36
CA TYR A 36 8.42 -5.32 -5.13
C TYR A 36 7.83 -6.66 -4.69
N ASP A 37 8.69 -7.67 -4.55
CA ASP A 37 8.29 -8.99 -4.06
C ASP A 37 7.96 -8.92 -2.56
N LEU A 38 6.80 -9.46 -2.19
CA LEU A 38 6.31 -9.49 -0.82
C LEU A 38 6.70 -10.77 -0.12
N SER A 39 6.81 -10.68 1.21
CA SER A 39 6.97 -11.84 2.06
C SER A 39 5.64 -12.56 2.25
N GLU A 40 5.63 -13.87 2.02
CA GLU A 40 4.46 -14.71 2.23
C GLU A 40 4.11 -14.83 3.72
N ASN A 41 2.86 -14.54 4.07
CA ASN A 41 2.29 -14.95 5.36
C ASN A 41 1.44 -16.21 5.19
N ARG A 42 1.90 -17.32 5.78
CA ARG A 42 1.23 -18.63 5.73
C ARG A 42 0.00 -18.75 6.64
N HIS A 43 -0.21 -17.76 7.51
CA HIS A 43 -1.31 -17.70 8.46
C HIS A 43 -1.96 -16.31 8.36
N PRO A 44 -2.60 -15.98 7.22
CA PRO A 44 -3.10 -14.63 6.96
C PRO A 44 -4.31 -14.24 7.83
N PHE A 45 -4.90 -15.18 8.58
CA PHE A 45 -6.06 -14.93 9.42
C PHE A 45 -5.87 -13.69 10.34
N PRO A 46 -6.81 -12.73 10.35
CA PRO A 46 -8.20 -12.81 9.87
C PRO A 46 -8.40 -12.58 8.36
N TYR A 47 -7.36 -12.21 7.63
CA TYR A 47 -7.41 -12.04 6.18
C TYR A 47 -7.48 -13.39 5.44
N GLU A 48 -7.95 -13.34 4.20
CA GLU A 48 -8.15 -14.53 3.38
C GLU A 48 -6.85 -15.01 2.74
N ARG A 49 -5.98 -14.07 2.33
CA ARG A 49 -4.72 -14.40 1.64
C ARG A 49 -3.61 -13.38 1.87
N SER A 50 -2.38 -13.84 1.68
CA SER A 50 -1.20 -13.01 1.50
C SER A 50 -0.99 -12.75 0.01
N LEU A 51 -0.66 -11.52 -0.36
CA LEU A 51 -0.24 -11.18 -1.73
C LEU A 51 1.25 -11.45 -1.92
N SER A 52 1.67 -11.65 -3.16
CA SER A 52 3.05 -11.98 -3.53
C SER A 52 3.85 -10.78 -4.05
N GLU A 53 3.17 -9.73 -4.54
CA GLU A 53 3.83 -8.61 -5.22
C GLU A 53 3.08 -7.28 -5.00
N ILE A 54 3.82 -6.18 -4.94
CA ILE A 54 3.31 -4.83 -5.23
C ILE A 54 3.82 -4.44 -6.61
N ALA A 55 2.92 -4.09 -7.52
CA ALA A 55 3.27 -3.55 -8.84
C ALA A 55 2.74 -2.12 -8.95
N PHE A 56 3.59 -1.19 -9.35
CA PHE A 56 3.21 0.20 -9.48
C PHE A 56 3.59 0.81 -10.82
N ARG A 57 2.80 1.79 -11.27
CA ARG A 57 3.09 2.60 -12.46
C ARG A 57 2.48 3.99 -12.37
N GLU A 58 3.21 4.96 -12.86
CA GLU A 58 2.69 6.30 -13.14
C GLU A 58 1.69 6.22 -14.30
N ASP A 59 0.58 6.91 -14.14
CA ASP A 59 -0.40 7.20 -15.18
C ASP A 59 -0.48 8.71 -15.36
N PRO A 60 0.15 9.27 -16.41
CA PRO A 60 0.20 10.72 -16.61
C PRO A 60 -1.17 11.38 -16.81
N GLU A 61 -2.22 10.61 -17.12
CA GLU A 61 -3.58 11.13 -17.30
C GLU A 61 -4.43 11.01 -16.03
N GLY A 62 -3.93 10.32 -14.99
CA GLY A 62 -4.63 10.14 -13.73
C GLY A 62 -4.35 11.28 -12.74
N ASP A 63 -5.37 11.72 -12.02
CA ASP A 63 -5.24 12.73 -10.96
C ASP A 63 -5.23 12.12 -9.54
N THR A 64 -5.52 10.82 -9.43
CA THR A 64 -5.61 10.08 -8.17
C THR A 64 -4.78 8.80 -8.21
N ALA A 65 -4.48 8.24 -7.04
CA ALA A 65 -3.88 6.93 -6.87
C ALA A 65 -4.99 5.88 -6.69
N SER A 66 -5.02 4.93 -7.62
CA SER A 66 -5.78 3.70 -7.55
C SER A 66 -4.95 2.62 -6.85
N ILE A 67 -5.55 1.99 -5.84
CA ILE A 67 -4.96 0.90 -5.06
C ILE A 67 -5.92 -0.28 -5.17
N VAL A 68 -5.54 -1.35 -5.85
CA VAL A 68 -6.43 -2.49 -6.11
C VAL A 68 -5.69 -3.80 -5.98
N ALA A 69 -6.29 -4.75 -5.27
CA ALA A 69 -5.86 -6.14 -5.26
C ALA A 69 -6.38 -6.85 -6.53
N GLU A 70 -5.48 -7.32 -7.37
CA GLU A 70 -5.80 -8.16 -8.52
C GLU A 70 -5.02 -9.46 -8.42
N ASP A 71 -5.73 -10.59 -8.31
CA ASP A 71 -5.15 -11.91 -8.02
C ASP A 71 -4.23 -11.88 -6.78
N GLU A 72 -2.93 -12.12 -6.96
CA GLU A 72 -1.91 -12.11 -5.89
C GLU A 72 -1.09 -10.81 -5.87
N ILE A 73 -1.52 -9.77 -6.58
CA ILE A 73 -0.76 -8.53 -6.79
C ILE A 73 -1.53 -7.33 -6.23
N LEU A 74 -0.87 -6.50 -5.43
CA LEU A 74 -1.32 -5.15 -5.12
C LEU A 74 -0.90 -4.21 -6.25
N ARG A 75 -1.86 -3.72 -7.03
CA ARG A 75 -1.63 -2.74 -8.08
C ARG A 75 -1.82 -1.32 -7.57
N ILE A 76 -0.81 -0.49 -7.80
CA ILE A 76 -0.85 0.95 -7.49
C ILE A 76 -0.63 1.73 -8.78
N GLN A 77 -1.59 2.54 -9.18
CA GLN A 77 -1.48 3.37 -10.39
C GLN A 77 -2.04 4.75 -10.14
N GLY A 78 -1.40 5.79 -10.65
CA GLY A 78 -1.96 7.12 -10.56
C GLY A 78 -1.07 8.21 -11.11
N GLY A 79 -1.57 9.44 -11.04
CA GLY A 79 -0.80 10.64 -11.34
C GLY A 79 0.40 10.77 -10.45
N ARG A 80 1.44 11.45 -10.96
CA ARG A 80 2.68 11.68 -10.21
C ARG A 80 2.43 12.32 -8.86
N GLU A 81 1.60 13.35 -8.81
CA GLU A 81 1.27 14.06 -7.56
C GLU A 81 0.57 13.15 -6.54
N ALA A 82 -0.43 12.37 -6.97
CA ALA A 82 -1.13 11.44 -6.08
C ALA A 82 -0.23 10.30 -5.58
N LEU A 83 0.66 9.79 -6.43
CA LEU A 83 1.64 8.78 -6.03
C LEU A 83 2.70 9.35 -5.08
N ASP A 84 3.07 10.62 -5.23
CA ASP A 84 3.97 11.33 -4.30
C ASP A 84 3.30 11.54 -2.94
N LEU A 85 2.02 11.90 -2.90
CA LEU A 85 1.25 12.00 -1.66
C LEU A 85 1.11 10.66 -0.95
N LEU A 86 0.88 9.57 -1.69
CA LEU A 86 0.87 8.21 -1.13
C LEU A 86 2.24 7.85 -0.54
N ALA A 87 3.32 8.15 -1.26
CA ALA A 87 4.69 7.94 -0.79
C ALA A 87 4.98 8.75 0.48
N ASP A 88 4.60 10.03 0.51
CA ASP A 88 4.77 10.92 1.67
C ASP A 88 4.00 10.39 2.89
N ASN A 89 2.78 9.87 2.70
CA ASN A 89 2.00 9.27 3.79
C ASN A 89 2.66 8.01 4.35
N ILE A 90 3.15 7.11 3.48
CA ILE A 90 3.86 5.90 3.92
C ILE A 90 5.15 6.27 4.65
N GLU A 91 5.94 7.19 4.10
CA GLU A 91 7.21 7.62 4.68
C GLU A 91 7.03 8.38 5.99
N GLY A 92 6.02 9.25 6.06
CA GLY A 92 5.63 9.98 7.26
C GLY A 92 5.19 9.05 8.37
N PHE A 93 4.26 8.14 8.08
CA PHE A 93 3.84 7.11 9.03
C PHE A 93 5.03 6.27 9.50
N ALA A 94 5.83 5.76 8.57
CA ALA A 94 7.00 4.96 8.90
C ALA A 94 8.03 5.72 9.75
N SER A 95 8.11 7.05 9.67
CA SER A 95 9.04 7.88 10.44
C SER A 95 8.58 8.16 11.86
N GLU A 96 7.28 8.07 12.13
CA GLU A 96 6.70 8.42 13.43
C GLU A 96 6.15 7.20 14.21
N ALA A 97 5.80 6.12 13.51
CA ALA A 97 5.12 4.97 14.10
C ALA A 97 5.93 4.23 15.17
N ASP A 98 5.22 3.76 16.19
CA ASP A 98 5.66 2.79 17.18
C ASP A 98 5.04 1.41 16.93
N ALA A 99 5.53 0.40 17.64
CA ALA A 99 5.07 -0.98 17.48
C ALA A 99 3.56 -1.13 17.76
N GLY A 100 2.81 -1.58 16.76
CA GLY A 100 1.36 -1.75 16.83
C GLY A 100 0.54 -0.57 16.29
N ASP A 101 1.20 0.53 15.91
CA ASP A 101 0.54 1.62 15.22
C ASP A 101 0.07 1.19 13.84
N HIS A 102 -1.04 1.79 13.41
CA HIS A 102 -1.57 1.65 12.06
C HIS A 102 -2.24 2.96 11.62
N CYS A 103 -2.29 3.18 10.31
CA CYS A 103 -3.07 4.27 9.72
C CYS A 103 -3.88 3.76 8.52
N HIS A 104 -5.02 4.39 8.28
CA HIS A 104 -5.85 4.11 7.12
C HIS A 104 -5.48 5.05 5.99
N VAL A 105 -5.44 4.54 4.76
CA VAL A 105 -5.28 5.30 3.52
C VAL A 105 -6.40 4.86 2.58
N ASP A 106 -7.50 5.60 2.61
CA ASP A 106 -8.70 5.26 1.86
C ASP A 106 -9.47 6.50 1.40
N SER A 107 -10.37 6.29 0.43
CA SER A 107 -11.34 7.29 0.01
C SER A 107 -12.60 7.18 0.86
N PRO A 108 -13.25 8.29 1.27
CA PRO A 108 -12.98 9.67 0.92
C PRO A 108 -12.06 10.42 1.90
N THR A 109 -11.38 9.71 2.82
CA THR A 109 -10.47 10.32 3.81
C THR A 109 -9.37 11.12 3.13
N TYR A 110 -8.78 10.54 2.07
CA TYR A 110 -7.80 11.18 1.21
C TYR A 110 -8.40 11.41 -0.19
N ASP A 111 -8.41 12.66 -0.63
CA ASP A 111 -8.91 13.09 -1.93
C ASP A 111 -8.03 12.62 -3.10
N TYR A 112 -6.74 12.40 -2.84
CA TYR A 112 -5.81 11.83 -3.81
C TYR A 112 -5.97 10.32 -4.01
N ILE A 113 -6.82 9.63 -3.23
CA ILE A 113 -7.12 8.20 -3.40
C ILE A 113 -8.40 8.03 -4.22
N ALA A 114 -8.32 7.23 -5.29
CA ALA A 114 -9.45 6.97 -6.17
C ALA A 114 -10.62 6.30 -5.40
N PRO A 115 -11.89 6.71 -5.60
CA PRO A 115 -13.04 6.13 -4.90
C PRO A 115 -13.26 4.63 -5.14
N ALA A 116 -12.71 4.07 -6.22
CA ALA A 116 -12.81 2.65 -6.56
C ALA A 116 -11.70 1.80 -5.92
N SER A 117 -10.75 2.42 -5.21
CA SER A 117 -9.66 1.73 -4.54
C SER A 117 -10.16 0.81 -3.43
N ASP A 118 -9.43 -0.27 -3.22
CA ASP A 118 -9.51 -1.11 -2.03
C ASP A 118 -8.98 -0.32 -0.81
N PRO A 119 -9.66 -0.35 0.35
CA PRO A 119 -9.18 0.33 1.55
C PRO A 119 -7.82 -0.21 1.98
N LEU A 120 -6.85 0.67 2.20
CA LEU A 120 -5.51 0.29 2.64
C LEU A 120 -5.31 0.66 4.11
N VAL A 121 -4.86 -0.30 4.91
CA VAL A 121 -4.30 -0.10 6.24
C VAL A 121 -2.80 -0.27 6.14
N ILE A 122 -2.03 0.68 6.67
CA ILE A 122 -0.58 0.56 6.82
C ILE A 122 -0.32 0.26 8.29
N ALA A 123 0.35 -0.84 8.61
CA ALA A 123 0.64 -1.24 9.98
C ALA A 123 2.15 -1.39 10.22
N PHE A 124 2.60 -0.91 11.39
CA PHE A 124 4.01 -0.90 11.74
C PHE A 124 4.40 -2.16 12.52
N MET A 125 5.35 -2.89 11.96
CA MET A 125 5.99 -4.04 12.61
C MET A 125 7.31 -3.63 13.23
N LYS A 126 7.61 -4.17 14.41
CA LYS A 126 8.87 -3.92 15.11
C LYS A 126 10.06 -4.60 14.45
#